data_AF-A0A519W544-F1
#
_entry.id   AF-A0A519W544-F1
#
_cell.length_a   1.000
_cell.length_b   1.000
_cell.length_c   1.000
_cell.angle_alpha   90.00
_cell.angle_beta   90.00
_cell.angle_gamma   90.00
#
_symmetry.space_group_name_H-M   'P 1'
#
loop_
_entity.id
_entity.type
_entity.pdbx_description
1 polymer ?
#
loop_
_entity_poly.entity_id
_entity_poly.type
_entity_poly.pdbx_seq_one_letter_code
_entity_poly.pdbx_strand_id
1 'polypeptide(L)'
;GNTQKAVAWCKGDFYFSNDAIPLVLTEISRWYDLKLVYKNPLPRNLNITGNISRQAKLSEVLTMLKDVSKLSFKIENRNLIIN
;
A
#
# COMPACT_ATOMS: atom_id res chain seq x y z
N GLY A 1 5.94 27.16 15.44
CA GLY A 1 5.77 25.96 16.28
C GLY A 1 4.49 25.24 15.89
N ASN A 2 4.60 23.96 15.55
CA ASN A 2 3.55 22.92 15.51
C ASN A 2 2.33 23.09 14.58
N THR A 3 2.54 22.89 13.28
CA THR A 3 1.49 22.62 12.28
C THR A 3 1.20 21.11 12.10
N GLN A 4 1.46 20.27 13.11
CA GLN A 4 1.33 18.79 12.99
C GLN A 4 0.02 18.21 13.57
N LYS A 5 -0.95 19.05 13.98
CA LYS A 5 -2.20 18.57 14.61
C LYS A 5 -3.43 18.51 13.68
N ALA A 6 -3.25 18.43 12.36
CA ALA A 6 -4.40 18.38 11.43
C ALA A 6 -4.84 16.96 11.00
N VAL A 7 -4.12 15.90 11.34
CA VAL A 7 -4.39 14.53 10.79
C VAL A 7 -5.02 13.58 11.82
N ALA A 8 -5.52 14.10 12.94
CA ALA A 8 -5.98 13.25 14.04
C ALA A 8 -7.40 12.66 13.88
N TRP A 9 -8.20 13.05 12.87
CA TRP A 9 -9.66 12.84 12.97
C TRP A 9 -10.37 12.18 11.77
N CYS A 10 -9.67 11.68 10.75
CA CYS A 10 -10.28 10.88 9.67
C CYS A 10 -9.80 9.41 9.66
N LYS A 11 -9.47 8.86 10.84
CA LYS A 11 -8.75 7.58 11.00
C LYS A 11 -9.64 6.36 10.79
N GLY A 12 -9.83 5.97 9.53
CA GLY A 12 -10.00 4.55 9.19
C GLY A 12 -8.62 3.92 8.99
N ASP A 13 -8.43 2.69 9.44
CA ASP A 13 -7.30 1.86 9.00
C ASP A 13 -7.74 1.04 7.79
N PHE A 14 -6.82 0.75 6.87
CA PHE A 14 -7.08 -0.33 5.91
C PHE A 14 -7.08 -1.63 6.68
N TYR A 15 -8.19 -2.36 6.61
CA TYR A 15 -8.30 -3.67 7.19
C TYR A 15 -8.37 -4.69 6.06
N PHE A 16 -7.37 -5.57 6.00
CA PHE A 16 -7.30 -6.63 5.02
C PHE A 16 -7.48 -7.97 5.72
N SER A 17 -8.48 -8.73 5.30
CA SER A 17 -8.82 -10.03 5.89
C SER A 17 -8.73 -11.09 4.82
N ASN A 18 -7.53 -11.62 4.60
CA ASN A 18 -7.24 -12.55 3.52
C ASN A 18 -7.52 -11.97 2.12
N ASP A 19 -7.25 -10.68 1.92
CA ASP A 19 -7.49 -10.01 0.64
C ASP A 19 -6.37 -10.29 -0.36
N ALA A 20 -6.73 -10.42 -1.63
CA ALA A 20 -5.75 -10.63 -2.68
C ALA A 20 -4.82 -9.40 -2.82
N ILE A 21 -3.51 -9.63 -2.97
CA ILE A 21 -2.52 -8.54 -3.14
C ILE A 21 -2.89 -7.49 -4.21
N PRO A 22 -3.52 -7.83 -5.37
CA PRO A 22 -3.89 -6.81 -6.36
C PRO A 22 -4.93 -5.82 -5.82
N LEU A 23 -5.85 -6.30 -4.97
CA LEU A 23 -6.89 -5.48 -4.35
C LEU A 23 -6.28 -4.49 -3.35
N VAL A 24 -5.37 -4.99 -2.51
CA VAL A 24 -4.61 -4.18 -1.54
C VAL A 24 -3.80 -3.09 -2.24
N LEU A 25 -3.08 -3.43 -3.30
CA LEU A 25 -2.31 -2.46 -4.09
C LEU A 25 -3.22 -1.42 -4.75
N THR A 26 -4.40 -1.82 -5.22
CA THR A 26 -5.39 -0.92 -5.82
C THR A 26 -5.91 0.09 -4.80
N GLU A 27 -6.30 -0.36 -3.61
CA GLU A 27 -6.71 0.50 -2.49
C GLU A 27 -5.63 1.52 -2.13
N ILE A 28 -4.39 1.07 -1.97
CA ILE A 28 -3.25 1.93 -1.64
C ILE A 28 -2.98 2.92 -2.77
N SER A 29 -3.00 2.47 -4.02
CA SER A 29 -2.77 3.34 -5.17
C SER A 29 -3.82 4.46 -5.26
N ARG A 30 -5.09 4.16 -4.96
CA ARG A 30 -6.17 5.15 -4.93
C ARG A 30 -6.00 6.15 -3.78
N TRP A 31 -5.58 5.67 -2.61
CA TRP A 31 -5.41 6.52 -1.44
C TRP A 31 -4.24 7.51 -1.57
N TYR A 32 -3.13 7.05 -2.17
CA TYR A 32 -1.94 7.87 -2.38
C TYR A 32 -1.85 8.49 -3.78
N ASP A 33 -2.91 8.40 -4.59
CA ASP A 33 -2.98 8.89 -5.98
C ASP A 33 -1.78 8.42 -6.85
N LEU A 34 -1.57 7.11 -6.87
CA LEU A 34 -0.53 6.42 -7.63
C LEU A 34 -1.13 5.61 -8.77
N LYS A 35 -0.38 5.46 -9.86
CA LYS A 35 -0.72 4.54 -10.95
C LYS A 35 -0.02 3.21 -10.78
N LEU A 36 -0.76 2.11 -10.82
CA LEU A 36 -0.20 0.77 -10.73
C LEU A 36 0.38 0.32 -12.07
N VAL A 37 1.61 -0.17 -12.05
CA VAL A 37 2.31 -0.73 -13.21
C VAL A 37 2.85 -2.11 -12.84
N TYR A 38 2.21 -3.16 -13.34
CA TYR A 38 2.65 -4.53 -13.13
C TYR A 38 3.68 -4.90 -14.20
N LYS A 39 4.95 -5.09 -13.82
CA LYS A 39 5.99 -5.58 -14.73
C LYS A 39 6.04 -7.11 -14.79
N ASN A 40 5.73 -7.77 -13.68
CA ASN A 40 5.69 -9.22 -13.57
C ASN A 40 4.29 -9.70 -13.16
N PRO A 41 3.94 -10.95 -13.51
CA PRO A 41 2.70 -11.56 -13.09
C PRO A 41 2.66 -11.67 -11.55
N LEU A 42 1.61 -11.11 -10.95
CA LEU A 42 1.39 -11.24 -9.52
C LEU A 42 1.02 -12.68 -9.14
N PRO A 43 1.49 -13.18 -7.99
CA PRO A 43 1.05 -14.46 -7.46
C PRO A 43 -0.46 -14.41 -7.17
N ARG A 44 -1.22 -15.28 -7.85
CA ARG A 44 -2.69 -15.35 -7.73
C ARG A 44 -3.17 -15.85 -6.37
N ASN A 45 -2.30 -16.55 -5.64
CA ASN A 45 -2.60 -17.14 -4.32
C ASN A 45 -1.94 -16.35 -3.18
N LEU A 46 -1.55 -15.10 -3.43
CA LEU A 46 -0.99 -14.25 -2.39
C LEU A 46 -2.08 -13.39 -1.78
N ASN A 47 -2.42 -13.74 -0.55
CA ASN A 47 -3.38 -13.03 0.27
C ASN A 47 -2.66 -12.29 1.39
N ILE A 48 -3.06 -11.05 1.62
CA ILE A 48 -2.54 -10.21 2.68
C ILE A 48 -3.60 -10.15 3.77
N THR A 49 -3.16 -10.41 5.00
CA THR A 49 -3.97 -10.22 6.19
C THR A 49 -3.22 -9.27 7.10
N GLY A 50 -3.90 -8.23 7.56
CA GLY A 50 -3.31 -7.23 8.43
C GLY A 50 -4.05 -5.91 8.36
N ASN A 51 -3.68 -5.02 9.27
CA ASN A 51 -4.20 -3.67 9.32
C ASN A 51 -3.08 -2.68 8.99
N ILE A 52 -3.34 -1.78 8.05
CA ILE A 52 -2.39 -0.73 7.66
C ILE A 52 -3.03 0.60 8.01
N SER A 53 -2.37 1.37 8.87
CA SER A 53 -2.92 2.69 9.19
C SER A 53 -2.84 3.61 7.99
N ARG A 54 -3.95 4.28 7.66
CA ARG A 54 -4.01 5.26 6.56
C ARG A 54 -3.13 6.50 6.79
N GLN A 55 -2.67 6.68 8.03
CA GLN A 55 -1.69 7.72 8.41
C GLN A 55 -0.24 7.28 8.20
N ALA A 56 0.01 5.98 7.98
CA ALA A 56 1.36 5.50 7.73
C ALA A 56 1.92 6.16 6.48
N LYS A 57 3.25 6.34 6.44
CA LYS A 57 3.87 6.83 5.21
C LYS A 57 3.81 5.74 4.16
N LEU A 58 3.59 6.12 2.90
CA LEU A 58 3.60 5.19 1.77
C LEU A 58 4.87 4.30 1.77
N SER A 59 6.02 4.85 2.12
CA SER A 59 7.28 4.09 2.23
C SER A 59 7.21 2.96 3.25
N GLU A 60 6.56 3.18 4.39
CA GLU A 60 6.39 2.16 5.44
C GLU A 60 5.43 1.08 4.97
N VAL A 61 4.31 1.49 4.37
CA VAL A 61 3.32 0.58 3.78
C VAL A 61 3.95 -0.33 2.72
N LEU A 62 4.73 0.24 1.80
CA LEU A 62 5.41 -0.51 0.75
C LEU A 62 6.49 -1.45 1.30
N THR A 63 7.17 -1.05 2.38
CA THR A 63 8.16 -1.91 3.05
C THR A 63 7.48 -3.12 3.68
N MET A 64 6.39 -2.91 4.42
CA MET A 64 5.60 -4.00 4.99
C MET A 64 5.06 -4.93 3.90
N LEU A 65 4.50 -4.37 2.82
CA LEU A 65 4.03 -5.17 1.69
C LEU A 65 5.16 -5.98 1.06
N LYS A 66 6.36 -5.40 0.90
CA LYS A 66 7.53 -6.10 0.37
C LYS A 66 7.89 -7.29 1.25
N ASP A 67 7.88 -7.12 2.56
CA ASP A 67 8.26 -8.17 3.50
C ASP A 67 7.24 -9.33 3.51
N VAL A 68 5.95 -9.02 3.41
CA VAL A 68 4.88 -10.04 3.41
C VAL A 68 4.74 -10.74 2.05
N SER A 69 4.83 -9.97 0.95
CA SER A 69 4.61 -10.49 -0.41
C SER A 69 5.86 -11.05 -1.09
N LYS A 70 7.05 -10.71 -0.60
CA LYS A 70 8.34 -10.89 -1.28
C LYS A 70 8.41 -10.24 -2.67
N LEU A 71 7.49 -9.31 -3.00
CA LEU A 71 7.48 -8.57 -4.25
C LEU A 71 8.30 -7.28 -4.14
N SER A 72 8.87 -6.83 -5.26
CA SER A 72 9.66 -5.61 -5.28
C SER A 72 8.86 -4.43 -5.80
N PHE A 73 8.58 -3.49 -4.90
CA PHE A 73 7.88 -2.24 -5.22
C PHE A 73 8.87 -1.11 -5.51
N LYS A 74 8.61 -0.34 -6.56
CA LYS A 74 9.39 0.86 -6.93
C LYS A 74 8.42 1.99 -7.28
N ILE A 75 8.66 3.20 -6.78
CA ILE A 75 7.88 4.39 -7.17
C ILE A 75 8.69 5.19 -8.18
N GLU A 76 8.12 5.46 -9.37
CA GLU A 76 8.70 6.34 -10.39
C GLU A 76 7.63 7.28 -10.93
N ASN A 77 7.80 8.61 -10.80
CA ASN A 77 6.87 9.61 -11.35
C ASN A 77 5.39 9.37 -10.97
N ARG A 78 5.11 9.02 -9.70
CA ARG A 78 3.78 8.62 -9.18
C ARG A 78 3.24 7.29 -9.73
N ASN A 79 4.08 6.50 -10.41
CA ASN A 79 3.76 5.14 -10.79
C ASN A 79 4.35 4.18 -9.75
N LEU A 80 3.51 3.33 -9.17
CA LEU A 80 3.91 2.20 -8.36
C LEU A 80 4.17 1.00 -9.27
N ILE A 81 5.45 0.74 -9.52
CA ILE A 81 5.94 -0.37 -10.33
C ILE A 81 6.12 -1.59 -9.43
N ILE A 82 5.49 -2.70 -9.80
CA ILE A 82 5.62 -3.99 -9.12
C ILE A 82 6.44 -4.95 -10.01
N ASN A 83 7.56 -5.40 -9.47
CA ASN A 83 8.46 -6.40 -10.06
C ASN A 83 8.36 -7.70 -9.27
#